data_AF-A0R875-F1
#
_entry.id   AF-A0R875-F1
#
_cell.length_a   1.000
_cell.length_b   1.000
_cell.length_c   1.000
_cell.angle_alpha   90.00
_cell.angle_beta   90.00
_cell.angle_gamma   90.00
#
_symmetry.space_group_name_H-M   'P 1'
#
loop_
_entity.id
_entity.type
_entity.pdbx_description
1 polymer ?
#
loop_
_entity_poly.entity_id
_entity_poly.type
_entity_poly.pdbx_seq_one_letter_code
_entity_poly.pdbx_strand_id
1 'polypeptide(L)'
;MKQEEFEHVLDGVCVKLTDEANRTAFQSAGQFEHRVREVLQEAIQSDTSIIIDFTPHPQAFPDIAIGRFGVEVKFSLNDTWRSVANSVLETNRIESVEKVYLVFGKMGGVPEVRWGDYEQSVIHVRTSHVPRFEVELFTSRSLFELMGISYDEFRTLQMEDKMHHIRTYARSRLKNGERLWWLEDTPDAEHTLPIQARLYTSLTTTEKIKLRAEAALLCPSIVKSGRSKNKYDDVVLYLLTYHGVICHQARDLFSAGSVANPENDDNGGIYIERALKLVEPEMIEAALRMEDALFVEYWGESVQPEQRIRRWLEKADAIARDWTPSKSLFLSIQ
;
A
#
# COMPACT_ATOMS: atom_id res chain seq x y z
N MET A 1 6.32 38.64 11.34
CA MET A 1 6.68 37.59 12.31
C MET A 1 7.73 36.64 11.71
N LYS A 2 8.81 36.34 12.43
CA LYS A 2 9.81 35.32 12.06
C LYS A 2 9.37 33.92 12.50
N GLN A 3 10.06 32.88 12.03
CA GLN A 3 9.74 31.49 12.37
C GLN A 3 9.81 31.22 13.89
N GLU A 4 10.94 31.56 14.53
CA GLU A 4 11.15 31.35 15.98
C GLU A 4 10.12 32.11 16.83
N GLU A 5 9.71 33.31 16.40
CA GLU A 5 8.66 34.09 17.06
C GLU A 5 7.31 33.36 17.01
N PHE A 6 6.98 32.77 15.86
CA PHE A 6 5.74 32.03 15.69
C PHE A 6 5.75 30.69 16.46
N GLU A 7 6.88 29.99 16.49
CA GLU A 7 7.06 28.78 17.31
C GLU A 7 6.87 29.09 18.81
N HIS A 8 7.36 30.24 19.28
CA HIS A 8 7.11 30.68 20.66
C HIS A 8 5.63 31.01 20.93
N VAL A 9 4.91 31.55 19.93
CA VAL A 9 3.44 31.70 20.00
C VAL A 9 2.77 30.33 20.13
N LEU A 10 3.18 29.34 19.34
CA LEU A 10 2.64 27.98 19.41
C LEU A 10 2.91 27.31 20.77
N ASP A 11 4.06 27.54 21.39
CA ASP A 11 4.35 27.09 22.76
C ASP A 11 3.32 27.64 23.75
N GLY A 12 3.10 28.96 23.73
CA GLY A 12 2.12 29.61 24.60
C GLY A 12 0.68 29.12 24.37
N VAL A 13 0.30 28.95 23.11
CA VAL A 13 -1.00 28.39 22.70
C VAL A 13 -1.18 26.98 23.24
N CYS A 14 -0.20 26.10 23.06
CA CYS A 14 -0.25 24.71 23.51
C CYS A 14 -0.30 24.59 25.04
N VAL A 15 0.45 25.43 25.78
CA VAL A 15 0.39 25.48 27.25
C VAL A 15 -1.02 25.84 27.71
N LYS A 16 -1.59 26.92 27.17
CA LYS A 16 -2.93 27.38 27.55
C LYS A 16 -4.01 26.32 27.24
N LEU A 17 -3.98 25.75 26.04
CA LEU A 17 -4.94 24.72 25.64
C LEU A 17 -4.78 23.42 26.45
N THR A 18 -3.55 23.07 26.85
CA THR A 18 -3.28 21.94 27.74
C THR A 18 -3.90 22.18 29.12
N ASP A 19 -3.74 23.37 29.69
CA ASP A 19 -4.32 23.73 30.99
C ASP A 19 -5.86 23.70 30.94
N GLU A 20 -6.45 24.20 29.85
CA GLU A 20 -7.90 24.13 29.61
C GLU A 20 -8.38 22.68 29.50
N ALA A 21 -7.70 21.84 28.70
CA ALA A 21 -8.05 20.43 28.52
C ALA A 21 -7.96 19.60 29.81
N ASN A 22 -6.99 19.92 30.68
CA ASN A 22 -6.84 19.25 31.98
C ASN A 22 -7.94 19.64 32.98
N ARG A 23 -8.55 20.82 32.84
CA ARG A 23 -9.71 21.24 33.65
C ARG A 23 -10.99 20.62 33.12
N THR A 24 -11.19 20.75 31.81
CA THR A 24 -12.36 20.24 31.08
C THR A 24 -11.92 19.78 29.70
N ALA A 25 -11.93 18.46 29.48
CA ALA A 25 -11.52 17.89 28.20
C ALA A 25 -12.43 18.38 27.05
N PHE A 26 -11.81 18.70 25.92
CA PHE A 26 -12.52 18.98 24.68
C PHE A 26 -13.22 17.71 24.18
N GLN A 27 -14.41 17.85 23.60
CA GLN A 27 -15.27 16.73 23.24
C GLN A 27 -15.31 16.44 21.73
N SER A 28 -14.92 17.40 20.90
CA SER A 28 -14.94 17.24 19.44
C SER A 28 -13.82 18.02 18.76
N ALA A 29 -13.47 17.57 17.55
CA ALA A 29 -12.46 18.22 16.71
C ALA A 29 -12.85 19.67 16.38
N GLY A 30 -14.12 19.92 16.03
CA GLY A 30 -14.59 21.28 15.72
C GLY A 30 -14.55 22.23 16.93
N GLN A 31 -14.87 21.73 18.14
CA GLN A 31 -14.74 22.52 19.36
C GLN A 31 -13.27 22.88 19.61
N PHE A 32 -12.37 21.90 19.47
CA PHE A 32 -10.95 22.10 19.68
C PHE A 32 -10.35 23.07 18.64
N GLU A 33 -10.63 22.88 17.36
CA GLU A 33 -10.17 23.75 16.28
C GLU A 33 -10.65 25.19 16.45
N HIS A 34 -11.93 25.39 16.78
CA HIS A 34 -12.45 26.72 17.07
C HIS A 34 -11.69 27.38 18.22
N ARG A 35 -11.43 26.62 19.29
CA ARG A 35 -10.67 27.14 20.44
C ARG A 35 -9.22 27.45 20.08
N VAL A 36 -8.58 26.65 19.22
CA VAL A 36 -7.24 26.93 18.70
C VAL A 36 -7.22 28.27 17.96
N ARG A 37 -8.22 28.56 17.11
CA ARG A 37 -8.35 29.86 16.42
C ARG A 37 -8.45 31.03 17.41
N GLU A 38 -9.29 30.91 18.44
CA GLU A 38 -9.45 31.96 19.45
C GLU A 38 -8.14 32.23 20.19
N VAL A 39 -7.46 31.19 20.68
CA VAL A 39 -6.22 31.34 21.44
C VAL A 39 -5.09 31.89 20.57
N LEU A 40 -5.01 31.48 19.30
CA LEU A 40 -4.07 32.06 18.34
C LEU A 40 -4.35 33.55 18.10
N GLN A 41 -5.63 33.93 17.91
CA GLN A 41 -6.02 35.32 17.70
C GLN A 41 -5.68 36.21 18.90
N GLU A 42 -5.89 35.69 20.12
CA GLU A 42 -5.49 36.35 21.37
C GLU A 42 -3.97 36.52 21.46
N ALA A 43 -3.20 35.49 21.07
CA ALA A 43 -1.74 35.49 21.16
C ALA A 43 -1.07 36.46 20.17
N ILE A 44 -1.69 36.70 19.01
CA ILE A 44 -1.17 37.59 17.96
C ILE A 44 -1.85 38.96 17.93
N GLN A 45 -2.69 39.30 18.92
CA GLN A 45 -3.50 40.51 18.94
C GLN A 45 -2.73 41.83 18.74
N SER A 46 -1.43 41.85 19.03
CA SER A 46 -0.57 43.01 18.81
C SER A 46 -0.23 43.26 17.34
N ASP A 47 -0.42 42.26 16.47
CA ASP A 47 -0.16 42.35 15.03
C ASP A 47 -1.48 42.50 14.26
N THR A 48 -1.89 43.76 14.05
CA THR A 48 -3.14 44.09 13.35
C THR A 48 -3.12 43.76 11.85
N SER A 49 -1.98 43.33 11.30
CA SER A 49 -1.86 42.95 9.89
C SER A 49 -2.34 41.52 9.61
N ILE A 50 -2.53 40.71 10.67
CA ILE A 50 -2.92 39.30 10.56
C ILE A 50 -4.35 39.13 11.04
N ILE A 51 -5.21 38.60 10.17
CA ILE A 51 -6.61 38.30 10.47
C ILE A 51 -6.81 36.79 10.35
N ILE A 52 -7.23 36.15 11.43
CA ILE A 52 -7.58 34.73 11.41
C ILE A 52 -9.02 34.59 10.92
N ASP A 53 -9.22 33.78 9.87
CA ASP A 53 -10.55 33.44 9.38
C ASP A 53 -11.23 32.41 10.30
N PHE A 54 -12.44 32.73 10.77
CA PHE A 54 -13.28 31.85 11.58
C PHE A 54 -14.33 31.11 10.76
N THR A 55 -14.40 31.38 9.45
CA THR A 55 -15.33 30.80 8.49
C THR A 55 -14.59 30.26 7.25
N PRO A 56 -13.56 29.43 7.43
CA PRO A 56 -12.76 28.95 6.30
C PRO A 56 -13.57 28.06 5.36
N HIS A 57 -13.08 27.92 4.13
CA HIS A 57 -13.63 26.94 3.20
C HIS A 57 -13.52 25.52 3.81
N PRO A 58 -14.54 24.64 3.72
CA PRO A 58 -14.60 23.32 4.38
C PRO A 58 -13.51 22.29 4.01
N GLN A 59 -12.56 22.67 3.15
CA GLN A 59 -11.46 21.84 2.66
C GLN A 59 -10.18 22.66 2.48
N ALA A 60 -10.12 23.89 3.01
CA ALA A 60 -8.92 24.70 2.96
C ALA A 60 -7.77 23.97 3.66
N PHE A 61 -6.57 24.11 3.11
CA PHE A 61 -5.37 23.58 3.74
C PHE A 61 -4.28 24.65 3.81
N PRO A 62 -3.68 24.92 4.98
CA PRO A 62 -4.01 24.35 6.30
C PRO A 62 -5.32 24.89 6.88
N ASP A 63 -5.80 24.30 7.97
CA ASP A 63 -7.04 24.72 8.66
C ASP A 63 -7.01 26.22 9.03
N ILE A 64 -5.89 26.73 9.53
CA ILE A 64 -5.74 28.12 10.00
C ILE A 64 -4.55 28.77 9.29
N ALA A 65 -4.77 29.87 8.57
CA ALA A 65 -3.68 30.68 7.98
C ALA A 65 -3.36 31.91 8.84
N ILE A 66 -2.08 32.18 9.04
CA ILE A 66 -1.53 33.24 9.92
C ILE A 66 -0.34 33.88 9.18
N GLY A 67 -0.65 34.78 8.25
CA GLY A 67 0.34 35.36 7.35
C GLY A 67 0.99 34.27 6.49
N ARG A 68 2.33 34.13 6.61
CA ARG A 68 3.11 33.09 5.91
C ARG A 68 3.13 31.73 6.61
N PHE A 69 2.61 31.66 7.82
CA PHE A 69 2.51 30.42 8.58
C PHE A 69 1.09 29.89 8.52
N GLY A 70 0.94 28.60 8.74
CA GLY A 70 -0.37 28.01 8.96
C GLY A 70 -0.34 26.87 9.95
N VAL A 71 -1.50 26.57 10.50
CA VAL A 71 -1.72 25.55 11.51
C VAL A 71 -2.75 24.56 11.00
N GLU A 72 -2.32 23.32 10.83
CA GLU A 72 -3.19 22.17 10.66
C GLU A 72 -3.58 21.65 12.05
N VAL A 73 -4.87 21.52 12.32
CA VAL A 73 -5.36 21.09 13.63
C VAL A 73 -5.75 19.62 13.58
N LYS A 74 -5.31 18.87 14.60
CA LYS A 74 -5.73 17.47 14.81
C LYS A 74 -6.21 17.26 16.23
N PHE A 75 -7.13 16.32 16.36
CA PHE A 75 -7.80 16.03 17.61
C PHE A 75 -8.06 14.53 17.75
N SER A 76 -7.80 13.98 18.93
CA SER A 76 -8.05 12.59 19.26
C SER A 76 -8.61 12.46 20.66
N LEU A 77 -9.65 11.62 20.81
CA LEU A 77 -10.15 11.17 22.12
C LEU A 77 -9.33 10.02 22.71
N ASN A 78 -8.51 9.38 21.89
CA ASN A 78 -7.62 8.30 22.29
C ASN A 78 -6.25 8.85 22.72
N ASP A 79 -5.50 8.06 23.49
CA ASP A 79 -4.13 8.37 23.91
C ASP A 79 -3.14 8.11 22.75
N THR A 80 -3.23 8.95 21.71
CA THR A 80 -2.41 8.84 20.50
C THR A 80 -2.16 10.20 19.86
N TRP A 81 -0.96 10.37 19.32
CA TRP A 81 -0.55 11.53 18.52
C TRP A 81 -0.62 11.27 17.02
N ARG A 82 -1.27 10.18 16.61
CA ARG A 82 -1.37 9.76 15.21
C ARG A 82 -2.76 10.03 14.67
N SER A 83 -2.84 10.64 13.49
CA SER A 83 -4.11 10.92 12.80
C SER A 83 -3.94 10.93 11.29
N VAL A 84 -5.05 10.72 10.57
CA VAL A 84 -5.16 11.08 9.16
C VAL A 84 -5.22 12.59 9.03
N ALA A 85 -4.57 13.14 8.00
CA ALA A 85 -4.51 14.56 7.69
C ALA A 85 -5.08 14.89 6.30
N ASN A 86 -4.58 15.95 5.68
CA ASN A 86 -5.04 16.46 4.40
C ASN A 86 -4.74 15.51 3.23
N SER A 87 -5.36 15.83 2.10
CA SER A 87 -5.13 15.16 0.82
C SER A 87 -3.73 15.44 0.30
N VAL A 88 -3.11 14.43 -0.32
CA VAL A 88 -1.82 14.54 -1.04
C VAL A 88 -1.89 15.53 -2.21
N LEU A 89 -3.10 15.72 -2.78
CA LEU A 89 -3.34 16.68 -3.86
C LEU A 89 -3.29 18.14 -3.39
N GLU A 90 -3.68 18.42 -2.15
CA GLU A 90 -3.75 19.78 -1.59
C GLU A 90 -4.51 20.81 -2.45
N THR A 91 -5.62 20.40 -3.10
CA THR A 91 -6.34 21.23 -4.10
C THR A 91 -6.77 22.62 -3.62
N ASN A 92 -7.10 22.77 -2.33
CA ASN A 92 -7.53 24.05 -1.75
C ASN A 92 -6.45 24.61 -0.81
N ARG A 93 -5.18 24.49 -1.19
CA ARG A 93 -4.08 25.06 -0.42
C ARG A 93 -4.17 26.59 -0.41
N ILE A 94 -3.93 27.18 0.75
CA ILE A 94 -3.78 28.63 0.90
C ILE A 94 -2.37 29.01 0.45
N GLU A 95 -2.25 29.55 -0.76
CA GLU A 95 -0.95 29.86 -1.41
C GLU A 95 -0.07 30.84 -0.63
N SER A 96 -0.65 31.70 0.21
CA SER A 96 0.13 32.62 1.04
C SER A 96 0.89 31.91 2.17
N VAL A 97 0.57 30.65 2.48
CA VAL A 97 1.21 29.87 3.55
C VAL A 97 2.43 29.13 3.02
N GLU A 98 3.59 29.61 3.46
CA GLU A 98 4.90 29.02 3.16
C GLU A 98 5.18 27.81 4.07
N LYS A 99 4.89 27.91 5.37
CA LYS A 99 5.23 26.88 6.36
C LYS A 99 4.03 26.48 7.22
N VAL A 100 3.82 25.18 7.36
CA VAL A 100 2.69 24.59 8.13
C VAL A 100 3.21 23.93 9.40
N TYR A 101 2.48 24.12 10.49
CA TYR A 101 2.67 23.42 11.75
C TYR A 101 1.45 22.58 12.07
N LEU A 102 1.66 21.47 12.75
CA LEU A 102 0.61 20.61 13.26
C LEU A 102 0.34 20.96 14.72
N VAL A 103 -0.87 21.38 15.08
CA VAL A 103 -1.32 21.48 16.48
C VAL A 103 -2.25 20.31 16.77
N PHE A 104 -1.85 19.44 17.69
CA PHE A 104 -2.58 18.22 18.02
C PHE A 104 -3.10 18.30 19.47
N GLY A 105 -4.41 18.13 19.66
CA GLY A 105 -5.02 17.87 20.96
C GLY A 105 -5.30 16.38 21.19
N LYS A 106 -4.65 15.79 22.21
CA LYS A 106 -4.86 14.40 22.64
C LYS A 106 -5.60 14.40 23.98
N MET A 107 -6.81 13.85 24.01
CA MET A 107 -7.65 13.82 25.21
C MET A 107 -7.64 12.48 25.95
N GLY A 108 -7.10 11.42 25.34
CA GLY A 108 -6.92 10.14 26.01
C GLY A 108 -5.69 10.13 26.91
N GLY A 109 -5.75 9.36 28.00
CA GLY A 109 -4.70 9.39 29.02
C GLY A 109 -4.73 10.70 29.80
N VAL A 110 -3.59 11.39 29.89
CA VAL A 110 -3.52 12.76 30.40
C VAL A 110 -3.75 13.72 29.23
N PRO A 111 -4.80 14.58 29.27
CA PRO A 111 -5.07 15.54 28.22
C PRO A 111 -3.89 16.48 28.00
N GLU A 112 -3.47 16.60 26.73
CA GLU A 112 -2.29 17.34 26.36
C GLU A 112 -2.45 17.93 24.97
N VAL A 113 -1.91 19.12 24.77
CA VAL A 113 -1.85 19.78 23.47
C VAL A 113 -0.40 20.08 23.15
N ARG A 114 0.02 19.67 21.95
CA ARG A 114 1.40 19.82 21.47
C ARG A 114 1.40 20.26 20.02
N TRP A 115 2.52 20.84 19.61
CA TRP A 115 2.74 21.21 18.22
C TRP A 115 4.00 20.53 17.65
N GLY A 116 4.09 20.47 16.34
CA GLY A 116 5.28 20.04 15.61
C GLY A 116 5.31 20.63 14.19
N ASP A 117 6.46 20.57 13.55
CA ASP A 117 6.60 20.89 12.13
C ASP A 117 5.78 19.87 11.30
N TYR A 118 4.96 20.37 10.36
CA TYR A 118 4.05 19.51 9.59
C TYR A 118 4.81 18.53 8.71
N GLU A 119 5.83 19.00 7.98
CA GLU A 119 6.66 18.15 7.11
C GLU A 119 7.31 17.04 7.92
N GLN A 120 7.85 17.37 9.09
CA GLN A 120 8.46 16.39 9.98
C GLN A 120 7.46 15.39 10.56
N SER A 121 6.19 15.78 10.69
CA SER A 121 5.14 14.96 11.28
C SER A 121 4.49 13.98 10.31
N VAL A 122 4.64 14.14 8.99
CA VAL A 122 4.06 13.21 8.00
C VAL A 122 4.84 11.90 8.01
N ILE A 123 4.17 10.78 8.30
CA ILE A 123 4.81 9.45 8.43
C ILE A 123 4.43 8.47 7.32
N HIS A 124 3.27 8.66 6.68
CA HIS A 124 2.74 7.72 5.69
C HIS A 124 1.69 8.36 4.78
N VAL A 125 1.34 7.66 3.68
CA VAL A 125 0.20 7.99 2.82
C VAL A 125 -0.78 6.85 2.84
N ARG A 126 -2.01 7.13 3.28
CA ARG A 126 -3.14 6.21 3.14
C ARG A 126 -3.66 6.30 1.71
N THR A 127 -3.28 5.31 0.91
CA THR A 127 -3.70 5.19 -0.48
C THR A 127 -5.17 4.77 -0.53
N SER A 128 -6.04 5.66 -0.98
CA SER A 128 -7.46 5.43 -1.26
C SER A 128 -7.82 6.11 -2.59
N HIS A 129 -9.10 6.23 -2.93
CA HIS A 129 -9.56 7.03 -4.09
C HIS A 129 -9.14 8.51 -3.99
N VAL A 130 -8.94 9.02 -2.77
CA VAL A 130 -8.28 10.30 -2.48
C VAL A 130 -7.15 10.02 -1.47
N PRO A 131 -5.90 9.89 -1.92
CA PRO A 131 -4.78 9.63 -1.02
C PRO A 131 -4.61 10.74 0.00
N ARG A 132 -4.46 10.38 1.27
CA ARG A 132 -4.28 11.32 2.38
C ARG A 132 -3.00 11.03 3.15
N PHE A 133 -2.37 12.08 3.66
CA PHE A 133 -1.27 11.92 4.58
C PHE A 133 -1.75 11.37 5.92
N GLU A 134 -0.86 10.65 6.57
CA GLU A 134 -0.96 10.28 7.97
C GLU A 134 0.18 10.94 8.72
N VAL A 135 -0.17 11.60 9.83
CA VAL A 135 0.74 12.38 10.66
C VAL A 135 0.88 11.76 12.04
N GLU A 136 2.05 11.91 12.64
CA GLU A 136 2.36 11.54 14.01
C GLU A 136 3.37 12.52 14.61
N LEU A 137 3.03 13.13 15.75
CA LEU A 137 4.00 13.96 16.49
C LEU A 137 5.10 13.09 17.10
N PHE A 138 6.31 13.67 17.22
CA PHE A 138 7.49 13.03 17.81
C PHE A 138 7.99 11.80 17.05
N THR A 139 7.72 11.73 15.73
CA THR A 139 8.35 10.73 14.87
C THR A 139 9.86 10.96 14.77
N SER A 140 10.59 9.87 14.52
CA SER A 140 12.05 9.90 14.35
C SER A 140 12.49 10.31 12.96
N ARG A 141 11.66 10.06 11.94
CA ARG A 141 11.89 10.40 10.53
C ARG A 141 10.56 10.66 9.85
N SER A 142 10.54 11.64 8.95
CA SER A 142 9.37 11.93 8.12
C SER A 142 9.34 11.06 6.87
N LEU A 143 8.17 10.96 6.26
CA LEU A 143 7.98 10.32 4.95
C LEU A 143 8.85 10.99 3.88
N PHE A 144 8.98 12.32 3.94
CA PHE A 144 9.75 13.12 2.99
C PHE A 144 11.25 12.82 3.07
N GLU A 145 11.81 12.70 4.28
CA GLU A 145 13.18 12.24 4.49
C GLU A 145 13.39 10.82 3.93
N LEU A 146 12.43 9.93 4.12
CA LEU A 146 12.51 8.55 3.64
C LEU A 146 12.37 8.45 2.11
N MET A 147 11.62 9.37 1.49
CA MET A 147 11.52 9.50 0.03
C MET A 147 12.69 10.27 -0.59
N GLY A 148 13.51 10.96 0.22
CA GLY A 148 14.62 11.77 -0.25
C GLY A 148 14.20 13.04 -1.00
N ILE A 149 13.05 13.61 -0.67
CA ILE A 149 12.51 14.85 -1.27
C ILE A 149 11.95 15.74 -0.16
N SER A 150 12.11 17.06 -0.25
CA SER A 150 11.47 17.98 0.71
C SER A 150 9.96 18.08 0.48
N TYR A 151 9.21 18.47 1.51
CA TYR A 151 7.78 18.72 1.37
C TYR A 151 7.47 19.84 0.36
N ASP A 152 8.25 20.91 0.36
CA ASP A 152 8.09 22.04 -0.56
C ASP A 152 8.28 21.65 -2.03
N GLU A 153 9.26 20.79 -2.32
CA GLU A 153 9.40 20.23 -3.67
C GLU A 153 8.25 19.28 -3.98
N PHE A 154 7.96 18.34 -3.07
CA PHE A 154 6.93 17.31 -3.25
C PHE A 154 5.55 17.90 -3.54
N ARG A 155 5.13 18.95 -2.82
CA ARG A 155 3.79 19.53 -2.98
C ARG A 155 3.55 20.15 -4.36
N THR A 156 4.62 20.62 -5.03
CA THR A 156 4.56 21.25 -6.36
C THR A 156 4.46 20.24 -7.52
N LEU A 157 4.77 18.97 -7.25
CA LEU A 157 4.71 17.90 -8.23
C LEU A 157 3.28 17.62 -8.71
N GLN A 158 3.17 17.13 -9.95
CA GLN A 158 1.91 16.56 -10.43
C GLN A 158 1.57 15.28 -9.66
N MET A 159 0.29 14.90 -9.67
CA MET A 159 -0.16 13.73 -8.92
C MET A 159 0.57 12.45 -9.33
N GLU A 160 0.90 12.32 -10.61
CA GLU A 160 1.63 11.16 -11.16
C GLU A 160 3.03 11.03 -10.55
N ASP A 161 3.78 12.13 -10.51
CA ASP A 161 5.11 12.20 -9.90
C ASP A 161 5.06 12.01 -8.38
N LYS A 162 4.07 12.61 -7.69
CA LYS A 162 3.82 12.37 -6.26
C LYS A 162 3.64 10.89 -5.97
N MET A 163 2.80 10.22 -6.77
CA MET A 163 2.55 8.80 -6.63
C MET A 163 3.77 7.96 -6.99
N HIS A 164 4.62 8.39 -7.93
CA HIS A 164 5.88 7.72 -8.22
C HIS A 164 6.78 7.66 -6.97
N HIS A 165 7.01 8.78 -6.29
CA HIS A 165 7.79 8.81 -5.04
C HIS A 165 7.19 7.88 -3.96
N ILE A 166 5.87 7.95 -3.75
CA ILE A 166 5.16 7.12 -2.76
C ILE A 166 5.32 5.62 -3.09
N ARG A 167 5.18 5.23 -4.36
CA ARG A 167 5.31 3.84 -4.82
C ARG A 167 6.74 3.34 -4.67
N THR A 168 7.73 4.14 -5.06
CA THR A 168 9.15 3.78 -4.95
C THR A 168 9.53 3.53 -3.50
N TYR A 169 9.08 4.40 -2.58
CA TYR A 169 9.25 4.18 -1.15
C TYR A 169 8.47 2.97 -0.62
N ALA A 170 7.24 2.72 -1.08
CA ALA A 170 6.49 1.53 -0.68
C ALA A 170 7.17 0.23 -1.13
N ARG A 171 7.72 0.20 -2.36
CA ARG A 171 8.44 -0.96 -2.93
C ARG A 171 9.72 -1.26 -2.16
N SER A 172 10.47 -0.25 -1.71
CA SER A 172 11.72 -0.46 -0.95
C SER A 172 11.50 -1.11 0.43
N ARG A 173 10.25 -1.16 0.91
CA ARG A 173 9.88 -1.78 2.19
C ARG A 173 9.31 -3.19 2.07
N LEU A 174 9.09 -3.69 0.85
CA LEU A 174 8.57 -5.04 0.63
C LEU A 174 9.61 -6.07 1.07
N LYS A 175 9.17 -7.11 1.79
CA LYS A 175 10.01 -8.28 2.06
C LYS A 175 10.07 -9.17 0.83
N ASN A 176 11.05 -10.07 0.79
CA ASN A 176 11.13 -11.11 -0.24
C ASN A 176 9.81 -11.90 -0.31
N GLY A 177 9.13 -11.81 -1.45
CA GLY A 177 7.84 -12.46 -1.71
C GLY A 177 6.60 -11.60 -1.46
N GLU A 178 6.73 -10.39 -0.91
CA GLU A 178 5.61 -9.43 -0.82
C GLU A 178 5.49 -8.63 -2.13
N ARG A 179 4.26 -8.45 -2.61
CA ARG A 179 3.96 -7.66 -3.82
C ARG A 179 2.93 -6.57 -3.49
N LEU A 180 3.03 -5.42 -4.14
CA LEU A 180 1.97 -4.42 -4.10
C LEU A 180 0.79 -4.93 -4.95
N TRP A 181 -0.40 -5.04 -4.35
CA TRP A 181 -1.60 -5.51 -5.06
C TRP A 181 -2.36 -4.38 -5.76
N TRP A 182 -2.01 -3.12 -5.48
CA TRP A 182 -2.52 -1.92 -6.15
C TRP A 182 -1.36 -0.93 -6.30
N LEU A 183 -1.33 -0.20 -7.41
CA LEU A 183 -0.34 0.83 -7.83
C LEU A 183 0.69 0.37 -8.87
N GLU A 184 0.22 -0.27 -9.94
CA GLU A 184 0.94 -0.21 -11.22
C GLU A 184 0.32 0.91 -12.07
N ASP A 185 0.95 2.09 -12.07
CA ASP A 185 1.14 2.79 -13.36
C ASP A 185 2.63 2.66 -13.65
N THR A 186 3.02 1.59 -14.32
CA THR A 186 4.18 1.68 -15.21
C THR A 186 3.64 2.14 -16.55
N PRO A 187 4.25 3.15 -17.21
CA PRO A 187 3.86 3.59 -18.54
C PRO A 187 3.81 2.45 -19.58
N ASP A 188 4.54 1.35 -19.30
CA ASP A 188 4.66 0.18 -20.15
C ASP A 188 3.89 -1.08 -19.64
N ALA A 189 3.07 -0.98 -18.59
CA ALA A 189 2.22 -2.13 -18.22
C ALA A 189 0.94 -2.11 -19.06
N GLU A 190 0.91 -2.91 -20.12
CA GLU A 190 -0.32 -3.30 -20.84
C GLU A 190 -1.27 -4.18 -19.99
N HIS A 191 -1.14 -4.17 -18.66
CA HIS A 191 -1.94 -4.97 -17.75
C HIS A 191 -3.02 -4.10 -17.08
N THR A 192 -4.00 -3.66 -17.88
CA THR A 192 -5.21 -3.02 -17.34
C THR A 192 -6.05 -4.08 -16.62
N LEU A 193 -5.91 -4.18 -15.31
CA LEU A 193 -6.77 -5.04 -14.50
C LEU A 193 -8.22 -4.55 -14.55
N PRO A 194 -9.20 -5.46 -14.54
CA PRO A 194 -10.59 -5.07 -14.29
C PRO A 194 -10.71 -4.33 -12.96
N ILE A 195 -11.46 -3.23 -12.94
CA ILE A 195 -11.72 -2.41 -11.73
C ILE A 195 -12.34 -3.28 -10.61
N GLN A 196 -13.06 -4.33 -10.97
CA GLN A 196 -13.69 -5.25 -10.03
C GLN A 196 -12.83 -6.50 -9.82
N ALA A 197 -12.47 -6.76 -8.56
CA ALA A 197 -11.88 -8.04 -8.18
C ALA A 197 -12.88 -9.19 -8.44
N ARG A 198 -12.43 -10.23 -9.14
CA ARG A 198 -13.22 -11.41 -9.49
C ARG A 198 -12.85 -12.58 -8.58
N LEU A 199 -13.80 -13.44 -8.27
CA LEU A 199 -13.51 -14.68 -7.54
C LEU A 199 -13.13 -15.76 -8.55
N TYR A 200 -12.05 -16.49 -8.30
CA TYR A 200 -11.64 -17.61 -9.16
C TYR A 200 -12.78 -18.62 -9.37
N THR A 201 -13.62 -18.84 -8.35
CA THR A 201 -14.78 -19.75 -8.40
C THR A 201 -15.84 -19.33 -9.43
N SER A 202 -15.97 -18.03 -9.69
CA SER A 202 -16.91 -17.45 -10.68
C SER A 202 -16.41 -17.49 -12.14
N LEU A 203 -15.14 -17.85 -12.36
CA LEU A 203 -14.56 -17.87 -13.70
C LEU A 203 -15.10 -19.03 -14.56
N THR A 204 -15.05 -18.85 -15.88
CA THR A 204 -15.38 -19.92 -16.85
C THR A 204 -14.36 -21.04 -16.77
N THR A 205 -14.73 -22.25 -17.21
CA THR A 205 -13.81 -23.41 -17.20
C THR A 205 -12.55 -23.15 -18.02
N THR A 206 -12.68 -22.55 -19.21
CA THR A 206 -11.54 -22.19 -20.07
C THR A 206 -10.61 -21.21 -19.37
N GLU A 207 -11.16 -20.17 -18.74
CA GLU A 207 -10.36 -19.18 -18.00
C GLU A 207 -9.68 -19.81 -16.77
N LYS A 208 -10.36 -20.71 -16.06
CA LYS A 208 -9.76 -21.46 -14.95
C LYS A 208 -8.57 -22.30 -15.40
N ILE A 209 -8.68 -22.99 -16.53
CA ILE A 209 -7.58 -23.81 -17.08
C ILE A 209 -6.39 -22.92 -17.43
N LYS A 210 -6.64 -21.83 -18.17
CA LYS A 210 -5.62 -20.84 -18.56
C LYS A 210 -4.88 -20.28 -17.35
N LEU A 211 -5.61 -19.68 -16.41
CA LEU A 211 -5.00 -19.03 -15.25
C LEU A 211 -4.27 -20.01 -14.33
N ARG A 212 -4.79 -21.23 -14.19
CA ARG A 212 -4.13 -22.28 -13.41
C ARG A 212 -2.83 -22.75 -14.05
N ALA A 213 -2.80 -22.87 -15.38
CA ALA A 213 -1.60 -23.23 -16.13
C ALA A 213 -0.54 -22.13 -16.05
N GLU A 214 -0.92 -20.87 -16.28
CA GLU A 214 -0.02 -19.70 -16.17
C GLU A 214 0.57 -19.59 -14.76
N ALA A 215 -0.27 -19.72 -13.72
CA ALA A 215 0.19 -19.69 -12.34
C ALA A 215 1.10 -20.89 -11.99
N ALA A 216 0.77 -22.09 -12.49
CA ALA A 216 1.60 -23.27 -12.30
C ALA A 216 2.97 -23.15 -12.97
N LEU A 217 3.01 -22.55 -14.16
CA LEU A 217 4.22 -22.27 -14.90
C LEU A 217 5.09 -21.25 -14.16
N LEU A 218 4.53 -20.13 -13.68
CA LEU A 218 5.34 -19.14 -12.97
C LEU A 218 5.80 -19.62 -11.58
N CYS A 219 5.04 -20.50 -10.94
CA CYS A 219 5.24 -20.86 -9.53
C CYS A 219 5.62 -22.35 -9.33
N PRO A 220 6.87 -22.78 -9.63
CA PRO A 220 7.31 -24.15 -9.35
C PRO A 220 7.11 -24.58 -7.88
N SER A 221 7.06 -23.63 -6.94
CA SER A 221 6.87 -23.86 -5.51
C SER A 221 5.66 -24.76 -5.17
N ILE A 222 4.67 -24.86 -6.06
CA ILE A 222 3.53 -25.77 -5.93
C ILE A 222 3.88 -27.27 -5.91
N VAL A 223 5.10 -27.67 -6.28
CA VAL A 223 5.54 -29.08 -6.16
C VAL A 223 6.23 -29.39 -4.84
N LYS A 224 6.46 -28.38 -3.98
CA LYS A 224 7.01 -28.58 -2.62
C LYS A 224 6.15 -29.54 -1.80
N SER A 225 6.74 -30.13 -0.77
CA SER A 225 6.02 -30.98 0.19
C SER A 225 4.78 -30.28 0.75
N GLY A 226 3.69 -31.03 0.98
CA GLY A 226 2.45 -30.50 1.57
C GLY A 226 2.62 -29.89 2.96
N ARG A 227 3.76 -30.12 3.63
CA ARG A 227 4.12 -29.48 4.91
C ARG A 227 4.75 -28.09 4.75
N SER A 228 5.08 -27.67 3.53
CA SER A 228 5.64 -26.34 3.28
C SER A 228 4.59 -25.29 3.57
N LYS A 229 4.90 -24.40 4.51
CA LYS A 229 4.17 -23.14 4.63
C LYS A 229 4.36 -22.35 3.33
N ASN A 230 3.35 -21.56 2.96
CA ASN A 230 3.40 -20.62 1.84
C ASN A 230 3.55 -21.26 0.45
N LYS A 231 3.21 -22.55 0.32
CA LYS A 231 3.36 -23.32 -0.91
C LYS A 231 2.62 -22.73 -2.12
N TYR A 232 1.53 -22.01 -1.88
CA TYR A 232 0.63 -21.48 -2.92
C TYR A 232 0.57 -19.95 -2.92
N ASP A 233 1.41 -19.27 -2.14
CA ASP A 233 1.31 -17.82 -1.96
C ASP A 233 1.60 -17.10 -3.29
N ASP A 234 2.62 -17.54 -4.03
CA ASP A 234 2.97 -16.96 -5.33
C ASP A 234 1.84 -17.14 -6.36
N VAL A 235 1.11 -18.25 -6.30
CA VAL A 235 -0.07 -18.49 -7.16
C VAL A 235 -1.16 -17.47 -6.83
N VAL A 236 -1.46 -17.28 -5.54
CA VAL A 236 -2.50 -16.35 -5.09
C VAL A 236 -2.12 -14.93 -5.48
N LEU A 237 -0.86 -14.54 -5.27
CA LEU A 237 -0.35 -13.22 -5.62
C LEU A 237 -0.37 -12.99 -7.13
N TYR A 238 0.04 -13.97 -7.94
CA TYR A 238 -0.03 -13.85 -9.40
C TYR A 238 -1.45 -13.61 -9.90
N LEU A 239 -2.41 -14.43 -9.43
CA LEU A 239 -3.81 -14.29 -9.84
C LEU A 239 -4.40 -12.95 -9.40
N LEU A 240 -4.04 -12.49 -8.20
CA LEU A 240 -4.51 -11.21 -7.68
C LEU A 240 -3.91 -10.03 -8.45
N THR A 241 -2.58 -9.99 -8.59
CA THR A 241 -1.84 -8.83 -9.12
C THR A 241 -1.95 -8.70 -10.64
N TYR A 242 -2.00 -9.80 -11.39
CA TYR A 242 -2.00 -9.74 -12.87
C TYR A 242 -3.35 -10.00 -13.51
N HIS A 243 -4.30 -10.55 -12.75
CA HIS A 243 -5.63 -10.88 -13.28
C HIS A 243 -6.78 -10.28 -12.45
N GLY A 244 -6.49 -9.64 -11.30
CA GLY A 244 -7.53 -9.13 -10.40
C GLY A 244 -8.40 -10.26 -9.83
N VAL A 245 -7.87 -11.49 -9.79
CA VAL A 245 -8.59 -12.71 -9.40
C VAL A 245 -8.19 -13.15 -8.00
N ILE A 246 -9.15 -13.15 -7.08
CA ILE A 246 -8.98 -13.69 -5.73
C ILE A 246 -9.19 -15.21 -5.78
N CYS A 247 -8.14 -15.95 -5.41
CA CYS A 247 -8.13 -17.42 -5.38
C CYS A 247 -8.01 -17.95 -3.93
N HIS A 248 -9.08 -17.84 -3.16
CA HIS A 248 -9.08 -18.26 -1.74
C HIS A 248 -8.90 -19.78 -1.54
N GLN A 249 -9.13 -20.57 -2.59
CA GLN A 249 -9.03 -22.04 -2.61
C GLN A 249 -7.79 -22.56 -3.35
N ALA A 250 -6.71 -21.77 -3.43
CA ALA A 250 -5.51 -22.09 -4.23
C ALA A 250 -4.91 -23.48 -3.95
N ARG A 251 -4.90 -23.93 -2.70
CA ARG A 251 -4.44 -25.29 -2.35
C ARG A 251 -5.21 -26.37 -3.11
N ASP A 252 -6.53 -26.25 -3.13
CA ASP A 252 -7.43 -27.28 -3.66
C ASP A 252 -7.30 -27.39 -5.18
N LEU A 253 -6.86 -26.32 -5.87
CA LEU A 253 -6.51 -26.35 -7.29
C LEU A 253 -5.37 -27.32 -7.62
N PHE A 254 -4.62 -27.79 -6.63
CA PHE A 254 -3.44 -28.63 -6.85
C PHE A 254 -3.42 -29.89 -6.01
N SER A 255 -4.33 -30.04 -5.05
CA SER A 255 -4.35 -31.19 -4.14
C SER A 255 -5.74 -31.78 -3.88
N ALA A 256 -6.82 -31.21 -4.42
CA ALA A 256 -8.15 -31.81 -4.23
C ALA A 256 -8.36 -33.00 -5.17
N GLY A 257 -8.98 -34.07 -4.67
CA GLY A 257 -9.31 -35.25 -5.46
C GLY A 257 -10.20 -34.92 -6.67
N SER A 258 -11.16 -34.01 -6.52
CA SER A 258 -12.02 -33.54 -7.63
C SER A 258 -11.27 -32.81 -8.74
N VAL A 259 -10.04 -32.35 -8.47
CA VAL A 259 -9.19 -31.62 -9.42
C VAL A 259 -8.10 -32.52 -9.99
N ALA A 260 -7.56 -33.43 -9.18
CA ALA A 260 -6.52 -34.38 -9.57
C ALA A 260 -7.09 -35.66 -10.23
N ASN A 261 -8.35 -35.97 -9.99
CA ASN A 261 -9.03 -37.18 -10.46
C ASN A 261 -10.47 -36.86 -10.89
N PRO A 262 -10.66 -36.12 -12.00
CA PRO A 262 -11.99 -35.75 -12.48
C PRO A 262 -12.82 -36.96 -12.93
N GLU A 263 -12.16 -38.05 -13.34
CA GLU A 263 -12.80 -39.29 -13.77
C GLU A 263 -13.17 -40.22 -12.59
N ASN A 264 -12.76 -39.85 -11.37
CA ASN A 264 -12.99 -40.59 -10.13
C ASN A 264 -12.55 -42.06 -10.22
N ASP A 265 -11.36 -42.30 -10.78
CA ASP A 265 -10.75 -43.62 -10.86
C ASP A 265 -10.05 -44.06 -9.55
N ASP A 266 -9.89 -45.36 -9.31
CA ASP A 266 -9.19 -45.90 -8.13
C ASP A 266 -7.66 -45.95 -8.33
N ASN A 267 -7.15 -45.30 -9.38
CA ASN A 267 -5.72 -45.20 -9.65
C ASN A 267 -5.11 -44.21 -8.66
N GLY A 268 -4.70 -44.70 -7.48
CA GLY A 268 -3.97 -43.89 -6.51
C GLY A 268 -2.78 -43.14 -7.15
N GLY A 269 -2.27 -42.10 -6.49
CA GLY A 269 -1.13 -41.36 -7.02
C GLY A 269 -0.90 -40.00 -6.38
N ILE A 270 0.08 -39.28 -6.90
CA ILE A 270 0.43 -37.95 -6.42
C ILE A 270 -0.55 -36.94 -7.01
N TYR A 271 -1.42 -36.37 -6.18
CA TYR A 271 -2.47 -35.46 -6.66
C TYR A 271 -1.95 -34.22 -7.38
N ILE A 272 -0.81 -33.66 -6.95
CA ILE A 272 -0.18 -32.53 -7.66
C ILE A 272 0.30 -32.93 -9.06
N GLU A 273 0.83 -34.13 -9.23
CA GLU A 273 1.25 -34.64 -10.54
C GLU A 273 0.05 -34.74 -11.48
N ARG A 274 -1.02 -35.41 -11.03
CA ARG A 274 -2.24 -35.57 -11.84
C ARG A 274 -2.88 -34.20 -12.16
N ALA A 275 -2.92 -33.32 -11.17
CA ALA A 275 -3.39 -31.95 -11.32
C ALA A 275 -2.63 -31.17 -12.40
N LEU A 276 -1.30 -31.33 -12.46
CA LEU A 276 -0.45 -30.69 -13.46
C LEU A 276 -0.60 -31.30 -14.84
N LYS A 277 -0.68 -32.64 -14.95
CA LYS A 277 -0.93 -33.34 -16.23
C LYS A 277 -2.16 -32.83 -16.98
N LEU A 278 -3.22 -32.47 -16.25
CA LEU A 278 -4.44 -31.92 -16.84
C LEU A 278 -4.26 -30.52 -17.46
N VAL A 279 -3.24 -29.77 -17.04
CA VAL A 279 -2.94 -28.42 -17.54
C VAL A 279 -1.64 -28.35 -18.33
N GLU A 280 -0.94 -29.47 -18.54
CA GLU A 280 0.31 -29.52 -19.31
C GLU A 280 0.19 -28.89 -20.70
N PRO A 281 -0.84 -29.19 -21.53
CA PRO A 281 -0.95 -28.56 -22.84
C PRO A 281 -1.01 -27.04 -22.76
N GLU A 282 -1.79 -26.50 -21.82
CA GLU A 282 -1.91 -25.05 -21.63
C GLU A 282 -0.64 -24.45 -21.01
N MET A 283 0.10 -25.19 -20.17
CA MET A 283 1.40 -24.72 -19.65
C MET A 283 2.44 -24.57 -20.77
N ILE A 284 2.42 -25.46 -21.77
CA ILE A 284 3.29 -25.37 -22.94
C ILE A 284 2.95 -24.14 -23.77
N GLU A 285 1.65 -23.92 -24.05
CA GLU A 285 1.19 -22.73 -24.78
C GLU A 285 1.50 -21.43 -24.02
N ALA A 286 1.29 -21.43 -22.69
CA ALA A 286 1.62 -20.30 -21.83
C ALA A 286 3.12 -19.99 -21.83
N ALA A 287 3.99 -21.01 -21.87
CA ALA A 287 5.44 -20.83 -21.95
C ALA A 287 5.85 -20.07 -23.22
N LEU A 288 5.13 -20.26 -24.33
CA LEU A 288 5.39 -19.54 -25.58
C LEU A 288 4.81 -18.12 -25.58
N ARG A 289 3.62 -17.94 -25.00
CA ARG A 289 2.84 -16.69 -25.10
C ARG A 289 3.17 -15.65 -24.03
N MET A 290 3.55 -16.06 -22.81
CA MET A 290 3.73 -15.14 -21.69
C MET A 290 4.97 -14.25 -21.86
N GLU A 291 4.87 -13.02 -21.38
CA GLU A 291 5.94 -12.02 -21.45
C GLU A 291 7.15 -12.42 -20.60
N ASP A 292 8.35 -12.09 -21.07
CA ASP A 292 9.61 -12.42 -20.38
C ASP A 292 9.74 -11.74 -19.01
N ALA A 293 9.16 -10.54 -18.86
CA ALA A 293 9.16 -9.78 -17.62
C ALA A 293 8.60 -10.60 -16.43
N LEU A 294 7.56 -11.41 -16.66
CA LEU A 294 7.00 -12.29 -15.63
C LEU A 294 8.00 -13.36 -15.18
N PHE A 295 8.83 -13.88 -16.07
CA PHE A 295 9.85 -14.88 -15.72
C PHE A 295 11.02 -14.23 -14.98
N VAL A 296 11.46 -13.05 -15.40
CA VAL A 296 12.46 -12.28 -14.64
C VAL A 296 11.95 -12.02 -13.21
N GLU A 297 10.68 -11.67 -13.06
CA GLU A 297 10.08 -11.38 -11.76
C GLU A 297 9.86 -12.62 -10.87
N TYR A 298 9.37 -13.74 -11.42
CA TYR A 298 9.05 -14.93 -10.62
C TYR A 298 10.22 -15.91 -10.50
N TRP A 299 11.11 -15.96 -11.49
CA TRP A 299 12.23 -16.90 -11.53
C TRP A 299 13.58 -16.25 -11.24
N GLY A 300 13.66 -14.91 -11.28
CA GLY A 300 14.90 -14.15 -11.12
C GLY A 300 15.81 -14.19 -12.35
N GLU A 301 15.34 -14.70 -13.49
CA GLU A 301 16.12 -14.88 -14.71
C GLU A 301 15.23 -14.85 -15.95
N SER A 302 15.78 -14.32 -17.06
CA SER A 302 15.16 -14.38 -18.39
C SER A 302 15.41 -15.74 -19.02
N VAL A 303 14.39 -16.31 -19.68
CA VAL A 303 14.48 -17.63 -20.31
C VAL A 303 13.73 -17.60 -21.63
N GLN A 304 14.40 -18.04 -22.70
CA GLN A 304 13.79 -18.13 -24.03
C GLN A 304 12.53 -19.00 -24.00
N PRO A 305 11.46 -18.61 -24.73
CA PRO A 305 10.16 -19.28 -24.67
C PRO A 305 10.23 -20.81 -24.77
N GLU A 306 11.06 -21.33 -25.68
CA GLU A 306 11.21 -22.76 -25.97
C GLU A 306 11.94 -23.52 -24.85
N GLN A 307 12.67 -22.83 -23.98
CA GLN A 307 13.44 -23.42 -22.87
C GLN A 307 12.70 -23.33 -21.53
N ARG A 308 11.58 -22.61 -21.45
CA ARG A 308 10.88 -22.34 -20.18
C ARG A 308 10.37 -23.62 -19.51
N ILE A 309 9.80 -24.59 -20.25
CA ILE A 309 9.35 -25.86 -19.65
C ILE A 309 10.52 -26.65 -19.08
N ARG A 310 11.62 -26.76 -19.83
CA ARG A 310 12.84 -27.43 -19.35
C ARG A 310 13.36 -26.75 -18.08
N ARG A 311 13.43 -25.42 -18.08
CA ARG A 311 13.88 -24.66 -16.91
C ARG A 311 12.93 -24.79 -15.72
N TRP A 312 11.63 -24.84 -15.97
CA TRP A 312 10.62 -25.10 -14.96
C TRP A 312 10.83 -26.46 -14.30
N LEU A 313 11.09 -27.51 -15.10
CA LEU A 313 11.38 -28.86 -14.61
C LEU A 313 12.63 -28.89 -13.73
N GLU A 314 13.72 -28.21 -14.13
CA GLU A 314 14.93 -28.09 -13.31
C GLU A 314 14.64 -27.45 -11.94
N LYS A 315 13.87 -26.35 -11.92
CA LYS A 315 13.45 -25.68 -10.67
C LYS A 315 12.54 -26.58 -9.85
N ALA A 316 11.61 -27.29 -10.48
CA ALA A 316 10.65 -28.18 -9.84
C ALA A 316 11.32 -29.41 -9.21
N ASP A 317 12.25 -30.05 -9.93
CA ASP A 317 13.04 -31.18 -9.41
C ASP A 317 13.92 -30.79 -8.22
N ALA A 318 14.45 -29.56 -8.21
CA ALA A 318 15.28 -29.07 -7.12
C ALA A 318 14.50 -28.86 -5.80
N ILE A 319 13.17 -28.72 -5.85
CA ILE A 319 12.33 -28.39 -4.69
C ILE A 319 11.32 -29.48 -4.33
N ALA A 320 10.98 -30.37 -5.27
CA ALA A 320 10.20 -31.57 -4.99
C ALA A 320 11.01 -32.53 -4.12
N ARG A 321 10.34 -33.24 -3.20
CA ARG A 321 11.00 -34.21 -2.31
C ARG A 321 10.50 -35.63 -2.52
N ASP A 322 9.19 -35.77 -2.69
CA ASP A 322 8.51 -37.06 -2.69
C ASP A 322 8.40 -37.69 -4.10
N TRP A 323 8.83 -36.95 -5.14
CA TRP A 323 8.81 -37.35 -6.54
C TRP A 323 9.74 -36.47 -7.38
N THR A 324 9.98 -36.88 -8.63
CA THR A 324 10.78 -36.13 -9.60
C THR A 324 9.86 -35.68 -10.74
N PRO A 325 9.40 -34.42 -10.74
CA PRO A 325 8.58 -33.84 -11.80
C PRO A 325 9.04 -34.19 -13.22
N SER A 326 10.33 -34.07 -13.53
CA SER A 326 10.84 -34.38 -14.89
C SER A 326 10.68 -35.85 -15.31
N LYS A 327 10.49 -36.79 -14.39
CA LYS A 327 10.28 -38.21 -14.77
C LYS A 327 8.85 -38.52 -15.20
N SER A 328 7.93 -37.56 -15.06
CA SER A 328 6.50 -37.83 -15.19
C SER A 328 5.71 -36.74 -15.91
N LEU A 329 6.22 -35.50 -15.93
CA LEU A 329 5.59 -34.36 -16.60
C LEU A 329 6.27 -34.03 -17.92
N PHE A 330 5.49 -33.54 -18.89
CA PHE A 330 5.97 -33.01 -20.18
C PHE A 330 6.80 -33.99 -21.02
N LEU A 331 6.59 -35.29 -20.87
CA LEU A 331 7.39 -36.33 -21.56
C LEU A 331 7.37 -36.23 -23.10
N SER A 332 6.36 -35.58 -23.68
CA SER A 332 6.23 -35.38 -25.13
C SER A 332 7.19 -34.34 -25.71
N ILE A 333 7.78 -33.48 -24.87
CA ILE A 333 8.59 -32.32 -25.28
C ILE A 333 9.96 -32.27 -24.58
N GLN A 334 10.35 -33.36 -23.90
CA GLN A 334 11.65 -33.50 -23.24
C GLN A 334 12.78 -33.86 -24.19
#